data_AF-A0A8T9B0N6-F1
#
_entry.id   AF-A0A8T9B0N6-F1
#
_cell.length_a   1.000
_cell.length_b   1.000
_cell.length_c   1.000
_cell.angle_alpha   90.00
_cell.angle_beta   90.00
_cell.angle_gamma   90.00
#
_symmetry.space_group_name_H-M   'P 1'
#
loop_
_entity.id
_entity.type
_entity.pdbx_description
1 polymer ?
#
loop_
_entity_poly.entity_id
_entity_poly.type
_entity_poly.pdbx_seq_one_letter_code
_entity_poly.pdbx_strand_id
1 'polypeptide(L)'
;REQMARDADLLALLDAEAVTRWIGERRHIIAYPVSNKSIYNLSTAQPDVNFAAAPSETYTTKGSKEVMLDVFRDFCPLVQKMLNMVPEGEVCEWKLRIHEPLDTWIEGSMALVGDACHPTLPHMAQGAAQAIEDGGVIGAVLAQLADASPESINKALRVYEKIRKERAEILVELAAASARGLHLGEGKAKEERDRMFRELREKGGKAPVPDKWADADVQKMVYGVDCVKIAREQFTDLCNSI
;
A
#
# COMPACT_ATOMS: atom_id res chain seq x y z
N ARG A 1 -0.48 -21.23 13.38
CA ARG A 1 -1.68 -21.96 13.87
C ARG A 1 -1.46 -22.58 15.25
N GLU A 2 -0.48 -23.48 15.42
CA GLU A 2 -0.25 -24.18 16.70
C GLU A 2 -0.13 -23.24 17.90
N GLN A 3 0.61 -22.13 17.74
CA GLN A 3 0.78 -21.11 18.78
C GLN A 3 -0.55 -20.45 19.20
N MET A 4 -1.52 -20.33 18.29
CA MET A 4 -2.84 -19.74 18.54
C MET A 4 -3.89 -20.77 18.95
N ALA A 5 -3.58 -22.08 18.91
CA ALA A 5 -4.57 -23.15 19.08
C ALA A 5 -5.22 -23.17 20.47
N ARG A 6 -4.59 -22.54 21.47
CA ARG A 6 -5.09 -22.48 22.86
C ARG A 6 -5.89 -21.22 23.16
N ASP A 7 -5.97 -20.26 22.23
CA ASP A 7 -6.77 -19.04 22.37
C ASP A 7 -7.81 -18.99 21.27
N ALA A 8 -9.09 -19.17 21.64
CA ALA A 8 -10.19 -19.24 20.70
C ALA A 8 -10.37 -17.94 19.90
N ASP A 9 -10.07 -16.78 20.48
CA ASP A 9 -10.21 -15.49 19.80
C ASP A 9 -9.12 -15.33 18.73
N LEU A 10 -7.87 -15.69 19.06
CA LEU A 10 -6.75 -15.66 18.10
C LEU A 10 -6.93 -16.69 16.99
N LEU A 11 -7.46 -17.88 17.32
CA LEU A 11 -7.76 -18.90 16.32
C LEU A 11 -8.88 -18.43 15.38
N ALA A 12 -9.91 -17.76 15.90
CA ALA A 12 -10.96 -17.17 15.09
C ALA A 12 -10.43 -16.10 14.11
N LEU A 13 -9.47 -15.28 14.53
CA LEU A 13 -8.79 -14.34 13.63
C LEU A 13 -8.08 -15.07 12.47
N LEU A 14 -7.36 -16.15 12.78
CA LEU A 14 -6.63 -16.94 11.79
C LEU A 14 -7.56 -17.69 10.82
N ASP A 15 -8.73 -18.14 11.31
CA ASP A 15 -9.71 -18.89 10.52
C ASP A 15 -10.59 -18.00 9.63
N ALA A 16 -10.73 -16.72 9.98
CA ALA A 16 -11.53 -15.75 9.24
C ALA A 16 -10.99 -15.49 7.83
N GLU A 17 -11.89 -15.31 6.86
CA GLU A 17 -11.53 -14.86 5.50
C GLU A 17 -11.65 -13.35 5.42
N ALA A 18 -10.90 -12.66 6.27
CA ALA A 18 -11.01 -11.23 6.43
C ALA A 18 -9.64 -10.57 6.64
N VAL A 19 -9.53 -9.35 6.10
CA VAL A 19 -8.51 -8.39 6.49
C VAL A 19 -9.10 -7.50 7.57
N THR A 20 -8.46 -7.45 8.74
CA THR A 20 -8.94 -6.65 9.86
C THR A 20 -8.04 -5.44 10.06
N ARG A 21 -8.66 -4.26 10.18
CA ARG A 21 -7.97 -3.02 10.54
C ARG A 21 -8.50 -2.50 11.88
N TRP A 22 -7.62 -2.38 12.87
CA TRP A 22 -7.92 -1.66 14.11
C TRP A 22 -7.37 -0.26 14.00
N ILE A 23 -8.24 0.74 14.13
CA ILE A 23 -7.88 2.14 13.96
C ILE A 23 -8.01 2.86 15.29
N GLY A 24 -6.92 3.47 15.74
CA GLY A 24 -6.87 4.33 16.91
C GLY A 24 -6.51 5.76 16.52
N GLU A 25 -6.22 6.58 17.53
CA GLU A 25 -5.75 7.94 17.31
C GLU A 25 -4.31 7.93 16.78
N ARG A 26 -4.08 8.45 15.57
CA ARG A 26 -2.77 8.51 14.86
C ARG A 26 -2.08 7.18 14.59
N ARG A 27 -2.68 6.05 14.93
CA ARG A 27 -2.09 4.70 14.81
C ARG A 27 -3.13 3.71 14.33
N HIS A 28 -2.68 2.70 13.60
CA HIS A 28 -3.54 1.58 13.23
C HIS A 28 -2.75 0.29 13.14
N ILE A 29 -3.50 -0.81 13.15
CA ILE A 29 -3.01 -2.16 12.89
C ILE A 29 -3.80 -2.72 11.72
N ILE A 30 -3.13 -3.39 10.79
CA ILE A 30 -3.75 -4.23 9.77
C ILE A 30 -3.22 -5.66 9.92
N ALA A 31 -4.12 -6.63 9.95
CA ALA A 31 -3.76 -8.03 10.09
C ALA A 31 -4.68 -8.96 9.30
N TYR A 32 -4.14 -10.08 8.83
CA TYR A 32 -4.86 -11.03 7.99
C TYR A 32 -4.16 -12.39 7.94
N PRO A 33 -4.90 -13.49 7.74
CA PRO A 33 -4.29 -14.80 7.59
C PRO A 33 -3.65 -14.97 6.21
N VAL A 34 -2.50 -15.65 6.18
CA VAL A 34 -1.76 -15.99 4.97
C VAL A 34 -1.28 -17.44 5.03
N SER A 35 -0.71 -17.93 3.93
CA SER A 35 -0.14 -19.28 3.85
C SER A 35 -1.14 -20.38 4.26
N ASN A 36 -2.34 -20.38 3.67
CA ASN A 36 -3.42 -21.33 4.00
C ASN A 36 -3.78 -21.33 5.50
N LYS A 37 -3.97 -20.14 6.08
CA LYS A 37 -4.38 -19.96 7.49
C LYS A 37 -3.40 -20.63 8.46
N SER A 38 -2.11 -20.66 8.13
CA SER A 38 -1.04 -21.17 9.00
C SER A 38 -0.27 -20.02 9.68
N ILE A 39 -0.19 -18.86 9.03
CA ILE A 39 0.47 -17.64 9.51
C ILE A 39 -0.57 -16.52 9.58
N TYR A 40 -0.50 -15.69 10.63
CA TYR A 40 -1.27 -14.46 10.73
C TYR A 40 -0.32 -13.28 10.55
N ASN A 41 -0.45 -12.58 9.43
CA ASN A 41 0.39 -11.41 9.13
C ASN A 41 -0.10 -10.21 9.93
N LEU A 42 0.83 -9.41 10.45
CA LEU A 42 0.57 -8.22 11.25
C LEU A 42 1.44 -7.07 10.75
N SER A 43 0.83 -5.90 10.54
CA SER A 43 1.54 -4.64 10.32
C SER A 43 0.91 -3.54 11.17
N THR A 44 1.78 -2.72 11.75
CA THR A 44 1.39 -1.59 12.59
C THR A 44 1.94 -0.30 11.98
N ALA A 45 1.20 0.80 12.14
CA ALA A 45 1.62 2.11 11.70
C ALA A 45 1.36 3.13 12.80
N GLN A 46 2.37 3.96 13.09
CA GLN A 46 2.40 4.91 14.21
C GLN A 46 3.27 6.12 13.86
N PRO A 47 3.14 7.25 14.56
CA PRO A 47 4.05 8.39 14.40
C PRO A 47 5.50 8.02 14.75
N ASP A 48 6.45 8.59 14.00
CA ASP A 48 7.90 8.40 14.19
C ASP A 48 8.40 9.22 15.41
N VAL A 49 8.09 8.74 16.63
CA VAL A 49 8.52 9.38 17.90
C VAL A 49 9.45 8.51 18.74
N ASN A 50 9.42 7.18 18.55
CA ASN A 50 10.15 6.20 19.38
C ASN A 50 11.23 5.41 18.59
N PHE A 51 11.63 5.91 17.41
CA PHE A 51 12.46 5.15 16.47
C PHE A 51 13.92 5.08 16.92
N ALA A 52 14.55 3.93 16.69
CA ALA A 52 15.98 3.75 16.99
C ALA A 52 16.86 4.75 16.22
N ALA A 53 17.79 5.40 16.91
CA ALA A 53 18.49 6.60 16.45
C ALA A 53 19.50 6.43 15.29
N ALA A 54 19.60 5.27 14.64
CA ALA A 54 20.62 5.02 13.62
C ALA A 54 20.03 4.42 12.33
N PRO A 55 20.40 4.94 11.15
CA PRO A 55 20.10 4.27 9.89
C PRO A 55 20.98 3.02 9.79
N SER A 56 20.40 1.82 9.91
CA SER A 56 21.05 0.64 9.33
C SER A 56 20.88 0.70 7.81
N GLU A 57 21.92 0.27 7.07
CA GLU A 57 21.87 0.15 5.60
C GLU A 57 20.72 -0.75 5.11
N THR A 58 20.18 -1.59 6.00
CA THR A 58 18.92 -2.32 5.83
C THR A 58 17.73 -1.46 6.27
N TYR A 59 16.76 -1.26 5.37
CA TYR A 59 15.47 -0.61 5.62
C TYR A 59 14.62 -1.29 6.74
N THR A 60 15.08 -2.41 7.27
CA THR A 60 14.57 -3.12 8.46
C THR A 60 15.45 -2.81 9.66
N THR A 61 15.00 -1.90 10.53
CA THR A 61 15.56 -1.75 11.88
C THR A 61 14.86 -2.71 12.84
N LYS A 62 15.56 -3.23 13.83
CA LYS A 62 14.92 -4.01 14.90
C LYS A 62 14.24 -3.07 15.89
N GLY A 63 12.93 -3.18 16.03
CA GLY A 63 12.14 -2.47 17.03
C GLY A 63 12.11 -3.19 18.38
N SER A 64 11.65 -2.51 19.42
CA SER A 64 11.37 -3.10 20.74
C SER A 64 9.91 -3.53 20.84
N LYS A 65 9.68 -4.74 21.35
CA LYS A 65 8.34 -5.26 21.63
C LYS A 65 7.69 -4.49 22.77
N GLU A 66 8.44 -4.11 23.79
CA GLU A 66 7.94 -3.30 24.90
C GLU A 66 7.43 -1.95 24.41
N VAL A 67 8.19 -1.29 23.52
CA VAL A 67 7.76 -0.04 22.88
C VAL A 67 6.51 -0.26 22.03
N MET A 68 6.46 -1.32 21.23
CA MET A 68 5.26 -1.66 20.44
C MET A 68 4.03 -1.85 21.35
N LEU A 69 4.16 -2.60 22.44
CA LEU A 69 3.06 -2.83 23.39
C LEU A 69 2.61 -1.53 24.06
N ASP A 70 3.53 -0.65 24.44
CA ASP A 70 3.17 0.66 25.02
C ASP A 70 2.44 1.56 24.01
N VAL A 71 2.93 1.60 22.76
CA VAL A 71 2.31 2.38 21.68
C VAL A 71 0.92 1.88 21.33
N PHE A 72 0.53 0.65 21.67
CA PHE A 72 -0.80 0.13 21.43
C PHE A 72 -1.58 -0.21 22.72
N ARG A 73 -1.13 0.22 23.90
CA ARG A 73 -1.64 -0.22 25.21
C ARG A 73 -3.16 -0.06 25.45
N ASP A 74 -3.77 0.93 24.81
CA ASP A 74 -5.20 1.26 24.89
C ASP A 74 -6.05 0.57 23.82
N PHE A 75 -5.45 -0.22 22.94
CA PHE A 75 -6.20 -1.07 22.01
C PHE A 75 -6.82 -2.26 22.75
N CYS A 76 -7.91 -2.80 22.18
CA CYS A 76 -8.73 -3.83 22.83
C CYS A 76 -7.93 -5.09 23.23
N PRO A 77 -8.43 -5.89 24.19
CA PRO A 77 -7.71 -7.07 24.70
C PRO A 77 -7.27 -8.07 23.62
N LEU A 78 -8.05 -8.21 22.54
CA LEU A 78 -7.69 -9.07 21.41
C LEU A 78 -6.40 -8.61 20.70
N VAL A 79 -6.23 -7.29 20.53
CA VAL A 79 -5.00 -6.71 20.00
C VAL A 79 -3.84 -6.96 20.95
N GLN A 80 -4.03 -6.77 22.26
CA GLN A 80 -2.98 -7.04 23.24
C GLN A 80 -2.51 -8.50 23.18
N LYS A 81 -3.46 -9.46 23.16
CA LYS A 81 -3.16 -10.88 22.98
C LYS A 81 -2.33 -11.12 21.71
N MET A 82 -2.75 -10.55 20.59
CA MET A 82 -2.07 -10.70 19.30
C MET A 82 -0.65 -10.12 19.31
N LEU A 83 -0.45 -8.90 19.82
CA LEU A 83 0.88 -8.27 19.88
C LEU A 83 1.85 -9.01 20.81
N ASN A 84 1.35 -9.60 21.89
CA ASN A 84 2.17 -10.39 22.81
C ASN A 84 2.71 -11.70 22.18
N MET A 85 2.10 -12.18 21.09
CA MET A 85 2.57 -13.35 20.34
C MET A 85 3.83 -13.09 19.53
N VAL A 86 4.15 -11.82 19.25
CA VAL A 86 5.38 -11.47 18.52
C VAL A 86 6.58 -11.88 19.37
N PRO A 87 7.51 -12.71 18.86
CA PRO A 87 8.69 -13.10 19.61
C PRO A 87 9.59 -11.90 19.94
N GLU A 88 10.34 -11.99 21.03
CA GLU A 88 11.31 -10.96 21.38
C GLU A 88 12.37 -10.81 20.28
N GLY A 89 12.70 -9.57 19.92
CA GLY A 89 13.71 -9.26 18.89
C GLY A 89 13.25 -9.47 17.44
N GLU A 90 11.99 -9.86 17.21
CA GLU A 90 11.38 -10.07 15.88
C GLU A 90 10.44 -8.93 15.47
N VAL A 91 10.47 -7.81 16.18
CA VAL A 91 9.77 -6.59 15.75
C VAL A 91 10.61 -5.91 14.68
N CYS A 92 10.07 -5.80 13.48
CA CYS A 92 10.68 -5.07 12.37
C CYS A 92 10.08 -3.66 12.27
N GLU A 93 10.91 -2.63 12.18
CA GLU A 93 10.50 -1.23 12.15
C GLU A 93 11.07 -0.50 10.92
N TRP A 94 10.20 0.12 10.13
CA TRP A 94 10.53 0.69 8.82
C TRP A 94 10.03 2.14 8.77
N LYS A 95 10.79 3.04 8.15
CA LYS A 95 10.35 4.43 7.94
C LYS A 95 9.49 4.54 6.69
N LEU A 96 8.29 5.08 6.86
CA LEU A 96 7.40 5.42 5.76
C LEU A 96 7.75 6.83 5.25
N ARG A 97 8.17 6.92 3.99
CA ARG A 97 8.55 8.18 3.33
C ARG A 97 7.73 8.40 2.08
N ILE A 98 7.46 9.66 1.79
CA ILE A 98 6.87 10.10 0.53
C ILE A 98 7.98 10.88 -0.19
N HIS A 99 8.12 10.63 -1.48
CA HIS A 99 9.03 11.36 -2.35
C HIS A 99 8.24 12.26 -3.29
N GLU A 100 8.82 13.40 -3.65
CA GLU A 100 8.26 14.23 -4.72
C GLU A 100 8.32 13.47 -6.05
N PRO A 101 7.30 13.60 -6.92
CA PRO A 101 7.35 13.00 -8.25
C PRO A 101 8.55 13.50 -9.04
N LEU A 102 9.22 12.60 -9.76
CA LEU A 102 10.28 12.97 -10.71
C LEU A 102 9.69 13.75 -11.89
N ASP A 103 10.45 14.61 -12.56
CA ASP A 103 9.95 15.28 -13.78
C ASP A 103 9.79 14.29 -14.95
N THR A 104 10.71 13.33 -15.07
CA THR A 104 10.68 12.26 -16.08
C THR A 104 11.16 10.95 -15.48
N TRP A 105 10.74 9.85 -16.08
CA TRP A 105 11.11 8.47 -15.75
C TRP A 105 12.07 7.88 -16.78
N ILE A 106 12.45 8.63 -17.82
CA ILE A 106 13.22 8.11 -18.94
C ILE A 106 14.39 9.02 -19.30
N GLU A 107 15.46 8.42 -19.84
CA GLU A 107 16.59 9.15 -20.42
C GLU A 107 17.19 8.32 -21.55
N GLY A 108 17.02 8.76 -22.80
CA GLY A 108 17.44 7.99 -23.97
C GLY A 108 16.78 6.60 -23.99
N SER A 109 17.59 5.55 -23.92
CA SER A 109 17.11 4.15 -23.88
C SER A 109 16.99 3.58 -22.45
N MET A 110 17.05 4.43 -21.42
CA MET A 110 16.87 4.06 -20.02
C MET A 110 15.46 4.42 -19.54
N ALA A 111 14.87 3.55 -18.71
CA ALA A 111 13.62 3.80 -18.01
C ALA A 111 13.74 3.40 -16.53
N LEU A 112 13.14 4.20 -15.65
CA LEU A 112 12.92 3.89 -14.24
C LEU A 112 11.56 3.20 -14.09
N VAL A 113 11.47 2.22 -13.19
CA VAL A 113 10.25 1.47 -12.90
C VAL A 113 10.08 1.23 -11.40
N GLY A 114 8.86 1.01 -10.95
CA GLY A 114 8.57 0.72 -9.55
C GLY A 114 9.01 1.84 -8.60
N ASP A 115 9.50 1.45 -7.43
CA ASP A 115 9.94 2.38 -6.38
C ASP A 115 11.09 3.31 -6.79
N ALA A 116 11.77 3.05 -7.93
CA ALA A 116 12.78 3.97 -8.47
C ALA A 116 12.17 5.28 -9.01
N CYS A 117 10.88 5.29 -9.38
CA CYS A 117 10.19 6.47 -9.92
C CYS A 117 8.84 6.79 -9.26
N HIS A 118 8.21 5.84 -8.57
CA HIS A 118 6.95 6.07 -7.84
C HIS A 118 6.87 5.32 -6.50
N PRO A 119 7.84 5.53 -5.58
CA PRO A 119 7.77 4.92 -4.25
C PRO A 119 6.50 5.37 -3.51
N THR A 120 5.78 4.43 -2.89
CA THR A 120 4.45 4.68 -2.34
C THR A 120 4.28 4.19 -0.91
N LEU A 121 3.33 4.78 -0.18
CA LEU A 121 2.93 4.28 1.12
C LEU A 121 2.11 2.98 0.98
N PRO A 122 2.18 2.06 1.96
CA PRO A 122 1.54 0.74 1.85
C PRO A 122 0.01 0.79 2.04
N HIS A 123 -0.61 1.96 2.16
CA HIS A 123 -2.02 2.11 2.57
C HIS A 123 -3.04 1.75 1.48
N MET A 124 -2.60 1.58 0.23
CA MET A 124 -3.44 1.09 -0.87
C MET A 124 -2.99 -0.28 -1.42
N ALA A 125 -1.90 -0.86 -0.89
CA ALA A 125 -1.32 -2.12 -1.38
C ALA A 125 -1.09 -2.13 -2.91
N GLN A 126 -0.58 -1.03 -3.47
CA GLN A 126 -0.43 -0.85 -4.93
C GLN A 126 1.02 -0.77 -5.43
N GLY A 127 2.04 -0.59 -4.59
CA GLY A 127 3.42 -0.39 -5.08
C GLY A 127 3.90 -1.49 -6.02
N ALA A 128 3.85 -2.76 -5.58
CA ALA A 128 4.26 -3.89 -6.41
C ALA A 128 3.37 -4.09 -7.65
N ALA A 129 2.05 -3.86 -7.54
CA ALA A 129 1.15 -3.96 -8.68
C ALA A 129 1.47 -2.91 -9.74
N GLN A 130 1.79 -1.67 -9.34
CA GLN A 130 2.22 -0.61 -10.24
C GLN A 130 3.55 -0.93 -10.93
N ALA A 131 4.52 -1.50 -10.22
CA ALA A 131 5.77 -1.96 -10.83
C ALA A 131 5.54 -3.07 -11.88
N ILE A 132 4.57 -3.98 -11.63
CA ILE A 132 4.17 -4.99 -12.61
C ILE A 132 3.49 -4.34 -13.82
N GLU A 133 2.61 -3.36 -13.61
CA GLU A 133 2.01 -2.58 -14.71
C GLU A 133 3.10 -1.90 -15.56
N ASP A 134 4.16 -1.35 -14.94
CA ASP A 134 5.27 -0.74 -15.68
C ASP A 134 5.96 -1.74 -16.60
N GLY A 135 6.36 -2.90 -16.06
CA GLY A 135 7.01 -3.95 -16.83
C GLY A 135 6.11 -4.45 -17.98
N GLY A 136 4.81 -4.60 -17.71
CA GLY A 136 3.83 -4.98 -18.72
C GLY A 136 3.69 -3.95 -19.84
N VAL A 137 3.65 -2.66 -19.51
CA VAL A 137 3.57 -1.58 -20.50
C VAL A 137 4.86 -1.48 -21.30
N ILE A 138 6.04 -1.49 -20.65
CA ILE A 138 7.34 -1.49 -21.35
C ILE A 138 7.42 -2.64 -22.34
N GLY A 139 7.08 -3.86 -21.92
CA GLY A 139 7.06 -5.03 -22.81
C GLY A 139 6.09 -4.85 -23.99
N ALA A 140 4.92 -4.25 -23.75
CA ALA A 140 3.94 -3.99 -24.79
C ALA A 140 4.40 -2.93 -25.80
N VAL A 141 4.97 -1.81 -25.36
CA VAL A 141 5.40 -0.73 -26.27
C VAL A 141 6.65 -1.12 -27.07
N LEU A 142 7.59 -1.86 -26.46
CA LEU A 142 8.78 -2.33 -27.17
C LEU A 142 8.45 -3.38 -28.23
N ALA A 143 7.43 -4.22 -28.00
CA ALA A 143 6.99 -5.22 -28.97
C ALA A 143 6.37 -4.62 -30.25
N GLN A 144 6.04 -3.33 -30.24
CA GLN A 144 5.48 -2.61 -31.40
C GLN A 144 6.56 -2.04 -32.33
N LEU A 145 7.84 -2.09 -31.93
CA LEU A 145 8.93 -1.49 -32.67
C LEU A 145 9.35 -2.35 -33.88
N ALA A 146 9.65 -1.69 -35.00
CA ALA A 146 10.18 -2.34 -36.20
C ALA A 146 11.69 -2.64 -36.08
N ASP A 147 12.41 -1.90 -35.22
CA ASP A 147 13.83 -2.04 -34.96
C ASP A 147 14.18 -1.72 -33.51
N ALA A 148 15.40 -2.07 -33.10
CA ALA A 148 15.93 -1.82 -31.76
C ALA A 148 16.93 -0.65 -31.74
N SER A 149 16.78 0.34 -32.64
CA SER A 149 17.63 1.53 -32.60
C SER A 149 17.35 2.34 -31.32
N PRO A 150 18.36 3.06 -30.77
CA PRO A 150 18.17 3.88 -29.58
C PRO A 150 17.02 4.90 -29.69
N GLU A 151 16.81 5.45 -30.89
CA GLU A 151 15.73 6.38 -31.22
C GLU A 151 14.35 5.70 -31.11
N SER A 152 14.19 4.53 -31.73
CA SER A 152 12.96 3.74 -31.66
C SER A 152 12.64 3.32 -30.22
N ILE A 153 13.65 2.91 -29.46
CA ILE A 153 13.49 2.57 -28.04
C ILE A 153 13.07 3.80 -27.24
N ASN A 154 13.75 4.94 -27.40
CA ASN A 154 13.37 6.18 -26.69
C ASN A 154 11.93 6.57 -26.98
N LYS A 155 11.50 6.49 -28.25
CA LYS A 155 10.11 6.79 -28.64
C LYS A 155 9.10 5.87 -27.93
N ALA A 156 9.36 4.56 -27.86
CA ALA A 156 8.51 3.63 -27.10
C ALA A 156 8.51 3.93 -25.60
N LEU A 157 9.65 4.29 -25.01
CA LEU A 157 9.76 4.65 -23.60
C LEU A 157 8.99 5.94 -23.26
N ARG A 158 8.93 6.91 -24.18
CA ARG A 158 8.06 8.10 -24.04
C ARG A 158 6.57 7.72 -24.00
N VAL A 159 6.15 6.71 -24.77
CA VAL A 159 4.78 6.17 -24.68
C VAL A 159 4.54 5.47 -23.35
N TYR A 160 5.51 4.69 -22.86
CA TYR A 160 5.44 4.07 -21.52
C TYR A 160 5.21 5.12 -20.43
N GLU A 161 6.04 6.16 -20.39
CA GLU A 161 5.93 7.24 -19.41
C GLU A 161 4.56 7.92 -19.51
N LYS A 162 4.08 8.23 -20.73
CA LYS A 162 2.79 8.88 -20.95
C LYS A 162 1.60 8.06 -20.45
N ILE A 163 1.67 6.73 -20.50
CA ILE A 163 0.61 5.84 -19.99
C ILE A 163 0.68 5.71 -18.47
N ARG A 164 1.89 5.63 -17.91
CA ARG A 164 2.09 5.16 -16.53
C ARG A 164 2.29 6.28 -15.52
N LYS A 165 2.91 7.39 -15.90
CA LYS A 165 3.34 8.45 -14.98
C LYS A 165 2.19 9.05 -14.18
N GLU A 166 1.21 9.64 -14.87
CA GLU A 166 0.05 10.26 -14.22
C GLU A 166 -0.73 9.25 -13.37
N ARG A 167 -0.94 8.03 -13.90
CA ARG A 167 -1.66 6.98 -13.18
C ARG A 167 -0.95 6.59 -11.88
N ALA A 168 0.36 6.35 -11.92
CA ALA A 168 1.11 5.98 -10.73
C ALA A 168 1.10 7.12 -9.70
N GLU A 169 1.30 8.36 -10.13
CA GLU A 169 1.27 9.55 -9.25
C GLU A 169 -0.09 9.71 -8.56
N ILE A 170 -1.20 9.53 -9.27
CA ILE A 170 -2.55 9.52 -8.68
C ILE A 170 -2.66 8.43 -7.58
N LEU A 171 -2.10 7.25 -7.82
CA LEU A 171 -2.15 6.15 -6.86
C LEU A 171 -1.21 6.37 -5.66
N VAL A 172 -0.06 7.02 -5.84
CA VAL A 172 0.82 7.47 -4.76
C VAL A 172 0.11 8.50 -3.89
N GLU A 173 -0.50 9.52 -4.49
CA GLU A 173 -1.24 10.56 -3.76
C GLU A 173 -2.45 9.95 -3.02
N LEU A 174 -3.16 9.02 -3.65
CA LEU A 174 -4.26 8.30 -3.00
C LEU A 174 -3.77 7.51 -1.77
N ALA A 175 -2.61 6.84 -1.85
CA ALA A 175 -2.03 6.16 -0.71
C ALA A 175 -1.65 7.13 0.43
N ALA A 176 -1.11 8.30 0.09
CA ALA A 176 -0.83 9.36 1.05
C ALA A 176 -2.10 9.92 1.70
N ALA A 177 -3.16 10.16 0.92
CA ALA A 177 -4.46 10.60 1.41
C ALA A 177 -5.10 9.57 2.35
N SER A 178 -5.04 8.28 1.99
CA SER A 178 -5.50 7.17 2.84
C SER A 178 -4.75 7.12 4.17
N ALA A 179 -3.44 7.35 4.18
CA ALA A 179 -2.65 7.49 5.41
C ALA A 179 -3.23 8.58 6.31
N ARG A 180 -3.39 9.80 5.77
CA ARG A 180 -3.90 10.96 6.51
C ARG A 180 -5.30 10.70 7.08
N GLY A 181 -6.18 10.04 6.32
CA GLY A 181 -7.54 9.70 6.77
C GLY A 181 -7.61 8.61 7.85
N LEU A 182 -6.69 7.65 7.81
CA LEU A 182 -6.61 6.58 8.82
C LEU A 182 -5.99 7.07 10.13
N HIS A 183 -4.99 7.95 10.06
CA HIS A 183 -4.17 8.39 11.20
C HIS A 183 -4.57 9.76 11.77
N LEU A 184 -5.87 10.06 11.79
CA LEU A 184 -6.37 11.29 12.40
C LEU A 184 -6.07 11.32 13.92
N GLY A 185 -5.70 12.50 14.42
CA GLY A 185 -5.56 12.80 15.85
C GLY A 185 -6.90 13.10 16.52
N GLU A 186 -6.86 13.75 17.69
CA GLU A 186 -8.09 14.26 18.31
C GLU A 186 -8.83 15.30 17.46
N GLY A 187 -10.14 15.44 17.73
CA GLY A 187 -10.99 16.48 17.17
C GLY A 187 -12.03 16.00 16.15
N LYS A 188 -12.73 16.98 15.56
CA LYS A 188 -13.93 16.76 14.73
C LYS A 188 -13.72 15.81 13.55
N ALA A 189 -12.54 15.83 12.92
CA ALA A 189 -12.25 14.95 11.79
C ALA A 189 -12.28 13.46 12.20
N LYS A 190 -11.69 13.13 13.36
CA LYS A 190 -11.74 11.77 13.92
C LYS A 190 -13.16 11.41 14.32
N GLU A 191 -13.86 12.32 15.00
CA GLU A 191 -15.26 12.10 15.42
C GLU A 191 -16.16 11.75 14.23
N GLU A 192 -15.99 12.47 13.12
CA GLU A 192 -16.73 12.24 11.89
C GLU A 192 -16.37 10.89 11.25
N ARG A 193 -15.08 10.57 11.14
CA ARG A 193 -14.61 9.26 10.66
C ARG A 193 -15.19 8.11 11.48
N ASP A 194 -15.15 8.22 12.82
CA ASP A 194 -15.66 7.20 13.73
C ASP A 194 -17.20 7.09 13.63
N ARG A 195 -17.90 8.22 13.43
CA ARG A 195 -19.35 8.25 13.14
C ARG A 195 -19.66 7.51 11.85
N MET A 196 -18.92 7.75 10.78
CA MET A 196 -19.12 7.06 9.50
C MET A 196 -18.88 5.55 9.62
N PHE A 197 -17.86 5.10 10.36
CA PHE A 197 -17.66 3.66 10.60
C PHE A 197 -18.80 3.02 11.39
N ARG A 198 -19.35 3.71 12.40
CA ARG A 198 -20.53 3.24 13.13
C ARG A 198 -21.74 3.12 12.21
N GLU A 199 -21.99 4.16 11.41
CA GLU A 199 -23.09 4.18 10.45
C GLU A 199 -22.96 3.07 9.38
N LEU A 200 -21.75 2.86 8.85
CA LEU A 200 -21.46 1.78 7.90
C LEU A 200 -21.81 0.41 8.49
N ARG A 201 -21.45 0.17 9.75
CA ARG A 201 -21.78 -1.07 10.46
C ARG A 201 -23.28 -1.22 10.67
N GLU A 202 -23.95 -0.19 11.18
CA GLU A 202 -25.39 -0.20 11.48
C GLU A 202 -26.25 -0.40 10.23
N LYS A 203 -25.80 0.12 9.09
CA LYS A 203 -26.47 -0.05 7.79
C LYS A 203 -26.03 -1.30 7.02
N GLY A 204 -25.27 -2.20 7.64
CA GLY A 204 -24.82 -3.45 7.02
C GLY A 204 -24.00 -3.24 5.75
N GLY A 205 -23.11 -2.25 5.74
CA GLY A 205 -22.25 -1.91 4.60
C GLY A 205 -22.87 -0.96 3.58
N LYS A 206 -24.12 -0.51 3.79
CA LYS A 206 -24.85 0.39 2.87
C LYS A 206 -24.69 1.87 3.26
N ALA A 207 -23.46 2.30 3.50
CA ALA A 207 -23.09 3.69 3.77
C ALA A 207 -21.73 4.00 3.12
N PRO A 208 -21.32 5.28 3.02
CA PRO A 208 -19.99 5.62 2.52
C PRO A 208 -18.88 4.95 3.33
N VAL A 209 -17.88 4.40 2.64
CA VAL A 209 -16.76 3.68 3.27
C VAL A 209 -15.65 4.68 3.63
N PRO A 210 -15.30 4.86 4.92
CA PRO A 210 -14.25 5.81 5.29
C PRO A 210 -12.84 5.36 4.90
N ASP A 211 -12.60 4.04 4.87
CA ASP A 211 -11.35 3.46 4.39
C ASP A 211 -11.37 3.35 2.86
N LYS A 212 -10.61 4.21 2.19
CA LYS A 212 -10.53 4.26 0.72
C LYS A 212 -10.04 2.95 0.10
N TRP A 213 -9.25 2.14 0.82
CA TRP A 213 -8.85 0.83 0.33
C TRP A 213 -10.03 -0.14 0.19
N ALA A 214 -11.06 0.01 1.03
CA ALA A 214 -12.27 -0.82 1.01
C ALA A 214 -13.45 -0.20 0.24
N ASP A 215 -13.29 1.00 -0.30
CA ASP A 215 -14.33 1.70 -1.07
C ASP A 215 -14.44 1.12 -2.49
N ALA A 216 -15.65 0.74 -2.90
CA ALA A 216 -15.88 0.02 -4.15
C ALA A 216 -15.57 0.86 -5.41
N ASP A 217 -15.84 2.17 -5.37
CA ASP A 217 -15.56 3.06 -6.50
C ASP A 217 -14.05 3.29 -6.64
N VAL A 218 -13.36 3.44 -5.50
CA VAL A 218 -11.90 3.49 -5.46
C VAL A 218 -11.30 2.19 -5.98
N GLN A 219 -11.77 1.03 -5.51
CA GLN A 219 -11.28 -0.28 -5.97
C GLN A 219 -11.50 -0.46 -7.47
N LYS A 220 -12.65 -0.04 -8.01
CA LYS A 220 -12.91 -0.09 -9.45
C LYS A 220 -11.94 0.80 -10.23
N MET A 221 -11.63 2.00 -9.74
CA MET A 221 -10.64 2.89 -10.36
C MET A 221 -9.22 2.29 -10.32
N VAL A 222 -8.84 1.68 -9.19
CA VAL A 222 -7.52 1.09 -9.01
C VAL A 222 -7.35 -0.17 -9.85
N TYR A 223 -8.27 -1.14 -9.72
CA TYR A 223 -8.15 -2.47 -10.32
C TYR A 223 -8.75 -2.62 -11.72
N GLY A 224 -9.57 -1.65 -12.16
CA GLY A 224 -10.33 -1.74 -13.41
C GLY A 224 -9.58 -1.29 -14.66
N VAL A 225 -8.32 -0.87 -14.55
CA VAL A 225 -7.54 -0.33 -15.67
C VAL A 225 -6.56 -1.39 -16.20
N ASP A 226 -6.62 -1.62 -17.51
CA ASP A 226 -5.67 -2.48 -18.23
C ASP A 226 -4.67 -1.62 -19.00
N CYS A 227 -3.58 -1.24 -18.33
CA CYS A 227 -2.52 -0.41 -18.91
C CYS A 227 -1.82 -1.09 -20.09
N VAL A 228 -1.74 -2.42 -20.09
CA VAL A 228 -1.10 -3.21 -21.17
C VAL A 228 -1.96 -3.18 -22.42
N LYS A 229 -3.28 -3.31 -22.28
CA LYS A 229 -4.22 -3.14 -23.38
C LYS A 229 -4.16 -1.74 -23.96
N ILE A 230 -4.16 -0.70 -23.11
CA ILE A 230 -3.99 0.70 -23.56
C ILE A 230 -2.71 0.84 -24.38
N ALA A 231 -1.58 0.32 -23.87
CA ALA A 231 -0.30 0.35 -24.58
C ALA A 231 -0.35 -0.34 -25.94
N ARG A 232 -1.07 -1.45 -26.08
CA ARG A 232 -1.20 -2.18 -27.36
C ARG A 232 -2.10 -1.47 -28.35
N GLU A 233 -3.25 -0.98 -27.90
CA GLU A 233 -4.29 -0.43 -28.78
C GLU A 233 -4.02 1.02 -29.17
N GLN A 234 -3.40 1.80 -28.28
CA GLN A 234 -3.20 3.24 -28.48
C GLN A 234 -1.74 3.62 -28.81
N PHE A 235 -0.86 2.63 -29.04
CA PHE A 235 0.57 2.87 -29.29
C PHE A 235 0.81 3.92 -30.38
N THR A 236 0.17 3.76 -31.54
CA THR A 236 0.36 4.63 -32.70
C THR A 236 -0.11 6.05 -32.41
N ASP A 237 -1.28 6.21 -31.80
CA ASP A 237 -1.85 7.52 -31.49
C ASP A 237 -0.99 8.25 -30.45
N LEU A 238 -0.54 7.53 -29.41
CA LEU A 238 0.36 8.08 -28.40
C LEU A 238 1.71 8.45 -29.01
N CYS A 239 2.28 7.61 -29.87
CA CYS A 239 3.52 7.88 -30.61
C CYS A 239 3.46 9.14 -31.48
N ASN A 240 2.30 9.44 -32.07
CA ASN A 240 2.11 10.62 -32.93
C ASN A 240 1.91 11.91 -32.12
N SER A 241 1.63 11.79 -30.82
CA SER A 241 1.34 12.90 -29.91
C SER A 241 2.55 13.34 -29.06
N ILE A 242 3.73 12.80 -29.36
CA ILE A 242 5.02 13.00 -28.66
C ILE A 242 5.99 13.70 -29.62
#